data_AF-A0AAD5BB84-F1
#
_entry.id   AF-A0AAD5BB84-F1
#
_cell.length_a   1.000
_cell.length_b   1.000
_cell.length_c   1.000
_cell.angle_alpha   90.00
_cell.angle_beta   90.00
_cell.angle_gamma   90.00
#
_symmetry.space_group_name_H-M   'P 1'
#
loop_
_entity.id
_entity.type
_entity.pdbx_description
1 polymer ?
#
loop_
_entity_poly.entity_id
_entity_poly.type
_entity_poly.pdbx_seq_one_letter_code
_entity_poly.pdbx_strand_id
1 'polypeptide(L)'
;MFDIDYIGINQFAYTFNKLVNSNNANVFADQLTEMATECLELMDQYQALHPSYIQMLSFLMSQGVDISKYNDEWVHRLNSWLGTYTSQLRKYENETNLRGDVATEFFEKIRTVVIALTIQTKYQEALNYLNRYASVVDFSSQPKTKGQFQCNRYVEYLFMKFIINIFSLIWFPLDDNDYTIAAGMYVKDGDKLLYSTSSFKPLSKIYNNVASYHKKNIALFEENDDEMRYYWLVRFLHLSLLFKQFEFVEFQKEFFELFVSQKEPTKYLFADTLLIKRNLLVMYAIVLIFTKPFNTLTSINIENEQLIDSYYRDPASIEYKFFKRVLKPLGKLDLPQVREALTNSSFLSELIATLEYTLPVSTARFHNNSNFFIEHMKSTIDLKMFLLFISNSRSISRQQLLRLMGYDLASTNESELNEISNQLVGTLSALSLGRVGINYLADKQLFVNNGGVNSADEVSRLQDEIDTVQNELKGEALTVLIANMVSASIYQEE
;
A
#
# COMPACT_ATOMS: atom_id res chain seq x y z
N MET A 1 24.19 -8.11 10.72
CA MET A 1 23.17 -7.72 11.72
C MET A 1 22.05 -7.11 10.92
N PHE A 2 20.93 -7.82 10.89
CA PHE A 2 19.71 -7.35 10.25
C PHE A 2 19.18 -6.08 10.92
N ASP A 3 18.72 -5.15 10.11
CA ASP A 3 18.35 -3.80 10.53
C ASP A 3 17.50 -3.14 9.45
N ILE A 4 16.28 -2.76 9.81
CA ILE A 4 15.30 -2.19 8.89
C ILE A 4 14.46 -1.06 9.48
N ASP A 5 14.68 -0.69 10.75
CA ASP A 5 13.82 0.29 11.44
C ASP A 5 13.92 1.68 10.80
N TYR A 6 15.05 1.98 10.13
CA TYR A 6 15.25 3.21 9.37
C TYR A 6 14.19 3.44 8.27
N ILE A 7 13.58 2.38 7.75
CA ILE A 7 12.50 2.45 6.74
C ILE A 7 11.27 3.14 7.33
N GLY A 8 11.02 2.94 8.63
CA GLY A 8 9.91 3.53 9.36
C GLY A 8 9.98 5.06 9.44
N ILE A 9 11.18 5.65 9.44
CA ILE A 9 11.36 7.11 9.63
C ILE A 9 10.63 7.92 8.55
N ASN A 10 10.84 7.60 7.27
CA ASN A 10 10.17 8.29 6.15
C ASN A 10 8.64 8.08 6.20
N GLN A 11 8.20 6.89 6.60
CA GLN A 11 6.77 6.55 6.71
C GLN A 11 6.09 7.28 7.87
N PHE A 12 6.75 7.37 9.02
CA PHE A 12 6.31 8.17 10.16
C PHE A 12 6.28 9.65 9.81
N ALA A 13 7.32 10.18 9.18
CA ALA A 13 7.36 11.57 8.75
C ALA A 13 6.21 11.90 7.79
N TYR A 14 5.97 11.04 6.78
CA TYR A 14 4.85 11.19 5.86
C TYR A 14 3.50 11.20 6.59
N THR A 15 3.26 10.19 7.45
CA THR A 15 2.00 10.05 8.19
C THR A 15 1.77 11.22 9.14
N PHE A 16 2.81 11.63 9.87
CA PHE A 16 2.80 12.77 10.77
C PHE A 16 2.43 14.06 10.03
N ASN A 17 3.13 14.38 8.93
CA ASN A 17 2.88 15.59 8.14
C ASN A 17 1.46 15.62 7.58
N LYS A 18 0.88 14.46 7.23
CA LYS A 18 -0.50 14.38 6.76
C LYS A 18 -1.51 14.60 7.88
N LEU A 19 -1.32 13.98 9.04
CA LEU A 19 -2.23 14.09 10.17
C LEU A 19 -2.19 15.47 10.83
N VAL A 20 -0.99 16.03 11.03
CA VAL A 20 -0.83 17.34 11.70
C VAL A 20 -1.43 18.49 10.88
N ASN A 21 -1.45 18.34 9.55
CA ASN A 21 -2.07 19.30 8.64
C ASN A 21 -3.55 18.99 8.33
N SER A 22 -4.11 17.93 8.93
CA SER A 22 -5.52 17.57 8.72
C SER A 22 -6.45 18.40 9.59
N ASN A 23 -7.72 18.55 9.17
CA ASN A 23 -8.77 19.20 9.96
C ASN A 23 -9.05 18.49 11.32
N ASN A 24 -8.51 17.28 11.50
CA ASN A 24 -8.69 16.44 12.67
C ASN A 24 -7.41 16.35 13.53
N ALA A 25 -6.40 17.21 13.33
CA ALA A 25 -5.11 17.13 14.02
C ALA A 25 -5.25 17.00 15.55
N ASN A 26 -6.19 17.75 16.16
CA ASN A 26 -6.45 17.69 17.61
C ASN A 26 -6.95 16.32 18.09
N VAL A 27 -7.68 15.57 17.24
CA VAL A 27 -8.17 14.22 17.55
C VAL A 27 -7.00 13.23 17.63
N PHE A 28 -5.90 13.52 16.93
CA PHE A 28 -4.72 12.65 16.83
C PHE A 28 -3.55 13.14 17.68
N ALA A 29 -3.75 14.07 18.61
CA ALA A 29 -2.65 14.71 19.34
C ALA A 29 -1.73 13.69 20.06
N ASP A 30 -2.31 12.68 20.72
CA ASP A 30 -1.55 11.63 21.40
C ASP A 30 -0.74 10.77 20.40
N GLN A 31 -1.38 10.36 19.30
CA GLN A 31 -0.75 9.57 18.24
C GLN A 31 0.38 10.35 17.55
N LEU A 32 0.17 11.64 17.30
CA LEU A 32 1.18 12.53 16.72
C LEU A 32 2.36 12.73 17.66
N THR A 33 2.11 12.79 18.97
CA THR A 33 3.16 12.92 20.00
C THR A 33 4.02 11.66 20.07
N GLU A 34 3.39 10.48 20.13
CA GLU A 34 4.09 9.19 20.11
C GLU A 34 4.93 9.03 18.84
N MET A 35 4.32 9.28 17.68
CA MET A 35 4.99 9.16 16.37
C MET A 35 6.16 10.13 16.21
N ALA A 36 6.01 11.39 16.63
CA ALA A 36 7.10 12.36 16.59
C ALA A 36 8.25 11.96 17.52
N THR A 37 7.93 11.46 18.71
CA THR A 37 8.94 11.01 19.68
C THR A 37 9.71 9.81 19.16
N GLU A 38 9.03 8.76 18.71
CA GLU A 38 9.64 7.55 18.14
C GLU A 38 10.50 7.89 16.91
N CYS A 39 10.01 8.77 16.03
CA CYS A 39 10.74 9.16 14.83
C CYS A 39 12.04 9.94 15.16
N LEU A 40 12.01 10.83 16.15
CA LEU A 40 13.20 11.56 16.62
C LEU A 40 14.21 10.63 17.34
N GLU A 41 13.72 9.65 18.09
CA GLU A 41 14.59 8.62 18.71
C GLU A 41 15.31 7.78 17.65
N LEU A 42 14.60 7.35 16.60
CA LEU A 42 15.20 6.64 15.48
C LEU A 42 16.22 7.51 14.72
N MET A 43 15.93 8.80 14.49
CA MET A 43 16.90 9.72 13.88
C MET A 43 18.19 9.85 14.70
N ASP A 44 18.07 9.88 16.04
CA ASP A 44 19.21 9.88 16.94
C ASP A 44 19.96 8.53 16.89
N GLN A 45 19.26 7.40 16.88
CA GLN A 45 19.88 6.07 16.76
C GLN A 45 20.72 5.93 15.48
N TYR A 46 20.18 6.35 14.33
CA TYR A 46 20.86 6.25 13.03
C TYR A 46 21.79 7.41 12.72
N GLN A 47 21.89 8.42 13.60
CA GLN A 47 22.70 9.62 13.42
C GLN A 47 22.39 10.34 12.09
N ALA A 48 21.11 10.43 11.74
CA ALA A 48 20.65 11.05 10.49
C ALA A 48 19.33 11.81 10.71
N LEU A 49 19.24 13.02 10.15
CA LEU A 49 18.06 13.88 10.26
C LEU A 49 17.18 13.77 9.03
N HIS A 50 15.90 13.43 9.24
CA HIS A 50 14.88 13.58 8.21
C HIS A 50 14.39 15.05 8.17
N PRO A 51 14.14 15.66 6.99
CA PRO A 51 13.75 17.07 6.88
C PRO A 51 12.56 17.51 7.76
N SER A 52 11.60 16.61 8.00
CA SER A 52 10.41 16.90 8.83
C SER A 52 10.67 17.02 10.34
N TYR A 53 11.92 16.84 10.82
CA TYR A 53 12.25 16.96 12.24
C TYR A 53 11.83 18.32 12.83
N ILE A 54 11.90 19.40 12.04
CA ILE A 54 11.51 20.76 12.47
C ILE A 54 10.02 20.79 12.85
N GLN A 55 9.16 20.20 12.00
CA GLN A 55 7.73 20.18 12.24
C GLN A 55 7.38 19.30 13.45
N MET A 56 8.08 18.17 13.61
CA MET A 56 7.92 17.29 14.77
C MET A 56 8.30 17.98 16.08
N LEU A 57 9.47 18.64 16.13
CA LEU A 57 9.91 19.39 17.32
C LEU A 57 8.96 20.54 17.65
N SER A 58 8.54 21.30 16.64
CA SER A 58 7.57 22.40 16.83
C SER A 58 6.24 21.89 17.39
N PHE A 59 5.76 20.74 16.92
CA PHE A 59 4.55 20.13 17.45
C PHE A 59 4.73 19.67 18.90
N LEU A 60 5.81 18.95 19.21
CA LEU A 60 6.10 18.50 20.58
C LEU A 60 6.23 19.66 21.57
N MET A 61 6.90 20.76 21.19
CA MET A 61 6.93 21.99 21.98
C MET A 61 5.52 22.52 22.26
N SER A 62 4.63 22.52 21.26
CA SER A 62 3.25 23.00 21.42
C SER A 62 2.41 22.13 22.35
N GLN A 63 2.76 20.84 22.48
CA GLN A 63 2.13 19.89 23.41
C GLN A 63 2.77 19.91 24.80
N GLY A 64 3.80 20.73 25.03
CA GLY A 64 4.48 20.82 26.33
C GLY A 64 5.40 19.63 26.65
N VAL A 65 5.81 18.87 25.63
CA VAL A 65 6.77 17.76 25.79
C VAL A 65 8.19 18.32 25.90
N ASP A 66 8.99 17.80 26.83
CA ASP A 66 10.40 18.19 26.97
C ASP A 66 11.22 17.64 25.80
N ILE A 67 11.77 18.56 25.01
CA ILE A 67 12.61 18.26 23.85
C ILE A 67 14.04 18.80 24.00
N SER A 68 14.47 19.11 25.24
CA SER A 68 15.79 19.66 25.54
C SER A 68 16.95 18.83 24.98
N LYS A 69 16.74 17.52 24.80
CA LYS A 69 17.66 16.59 24.12
C LYS A 69 17.94 16.97 22.65
N TYR A 70 16.96 17.50 21.93
CA TYR A 70 16.98 17.74 20.48
C TYR A 70 17.28 19.21 20.15
N ASN A 71 18.43 19.70 20.61
CA ASN A 71 18.86 21.10 20.48
C ASN A 71 19.74 21.37 19.24
N ASP A 72 20.20 22.61 19.07
CA ASP A 72 21.05 23.00 17.94
C ASP A 72 22.37 22.21 17.86
N GLU A 73 22.93 21.79 19.00
CA GLU A 73 24.14 20.97 19.05
C GLU A 73 23.85 19.56 18.49
N TRP A 74 22.72 18.97 18.85
CA TRP A 74 22.24 17.71 18.27
C TRP A 74 22.09 17.82 16.76
N VAL A 75 21.43 18.88 16.26
CA VAL A 75 21.25 19.12 14.82
C VAL A 75 22.60 19.26 14.11
N HIS A 76 23.52 20.06 14.66
CA HIS A 76 24.84 20.28 14.07
C HIS A 76 25.68 19.00 14.01
N ARG A 77 25.66 18.21 15.08
CA ARG A 77 26.34 16.91 15.15
C ARG A 77 25.86 15.96 14.05
N LEU A 78 24.54 15.81 13.89
CA LEU A 78 23.97 14.87 12.90
C LEU A 78 24.23 15.34 11.45
N ASN A 79 24.13 16.65 11.18
CA ASN A 79 24.41 17.20 9.84
C ASN A 79 25.89 17.06 9.42
N SER A 80 26.82 17.19 10.37
CA SER A 80 28.26 17.10 10.08
C SER A 80 28.80 15.66 10.08
N TRP A 81 28.11 14.74 10.76
CA TRP A 81 28.55 13.36 10.92
C TRP A 81 28.72 12.63 9.58
N LEU A 82 27.74 12.72 8.68
CA LEU A 82 27.77 11.98 7.40
C LEU A 82 28.92 12.43 6.49
N GLY A 83 29.15 13.75 6.41
CA GLY A 83 30.28 14.31 5.66
C GLY A 83 31.63 13.85 6.22
N THR A 84 31.75 13.75 7.54
CA THR A 84 32.95 13.22 8.20
C THR A 84 33.11 11.71 7.96
N TYR A 85 32.01 10.96 8.02
CA TYR A 85 32.01 9.50 7.87
C TYR A 85 32.36 9.06 6.44
N THR A 86 31.80 9.73 5.42
CA THR A 86 32.07 9.42 4.01
C THR A 86 33.54 9.60 3.63
N SER A 87 34.31 10.43 4.35
CA SER A 87 35.77 10.54 4.16
C SER A 87 36.51 9.21 4.36
N GLN A 88 35.97 8.31 5.19
CA GLN A 88 36.53 6.97 5.41
C GLN A 88 36.40 6.04 4.21
N LEU A 89 35.51 6.37 3.25
CA LEU A 89 35.35 5.60 2.01
C LEU A 89 36.49 5.86 1.01
N ARG A 90 37.31 6.91 1.23
CA ARG A 90 38.42 7.27 0.35
C ARG A 90 39.47 6.17 0.19
N LYS A 91 39.58 5.24 1.15
CA LYS A 91 40.51 4.10 1.04
C LYS A 91 40.11 3.09 -0.04
N TYR A 92 38.84 3.06 -0.45
CA TYR A 92 38.30 2.08 -1.41
C TYR A 92 38.17 2.64 -2.84
N GLU A 93 38.51 3.91 -3.09
CA GLU A 93 38.18 4.56 -4.39
C GLU A 93 38.89 3.96 -5.59
N ASN A 94 40.05 3.32 -5.37
CA ASN A 94 40.89 2.73 -6.40
C ASN A 94 40.88 1.20 -6.39
N GLU A 95 40.05 0.59 -5.55
CA GLU A 95 39.99 -0.87 -5.43
C GLU A 95 39.10 -1.48 -6.51
N THR A 96 39.44 -2.69 -6.97
CA THR A 96 38.65 -3.45 -7.95
C THR A 96 38.60 -4.92 -7.58
N ASN A 97 37.51 -5.61 -7.88
CA ASN A 97 37.30 -7.04 -7.63
C ASN A 97 37.44 -7.45 -6.16
N LEU A 98 36.86 -6.65 -5.26
CA LEU A 98 36.85 -6.94 -3.83
C LEU A 98 36.06 -8.20 -3.51
N ARG A 99 36.61 -9.01 -2.60
CA ARG A 99 36.06 -10.29 -2.16
C ARG A 99 36.31 -10.52 -0.67
N GLY A 100 35.51 -11.39 -0.07
CA GLY A 100 35.68 -11.83 1.32
C GLY A 100 35.52 -10.69 2.33
N ASP A 101 36.40 -10.66 3.33
CA ASP A 101 36.30 -9.75 4.47
C ASP A 101 36.42 -8.28 4.08
N VAL A 102 37.25 -7.95 3.09
CA VAL A 102 37.43 -6.56 2.62
C VAL A 102 36.15 -6.02 1.95
N ALA A 103 35.50 -6.85 1.12
CA ALA A 103 34.20 -6.49 0.54
C ALA A 103 33.13 -6.33 1.63
N THR A 104 33.16 -7.18 2.66
CA THR A 104 32.23 -7.11 3.79
C THR A 104 32.42 -5.84 4.62
N GLU A 105 33.66 -5.47 4.93
CA GLU A 105 33.98 -4.22 5.64
C GLU A 105 33.55 -2.99 4.83
N PHE A 106 33.83 -2.99 3.52
CA PHE A 106 33.41 -1.90 2.64
C PHE A 106 31.89 -1.78 2.58
N PHE A 107 31.18 -2.92 2.48
CA PHE A 107 29.73 -2.92 2.45
C PHE A 107 29.11 -2.37 3.72
N GLU A 108 29.64 -2.68 4.92
CA GLU A 108 29.12 -2.07 6.16
C GLU A 108 29.20 -0.55 6.15
N LYS A 109 30.30 0.02 5.65
CA LYS A 109 30.44 1.48 5.54
C LYS A 109 29.47 2.06 4.51
N ILE A 110 29.30 1.40 3.37
CA ILE A 110 28.33 1.80 2.33
C ILE A 110 26.91 1.71 2.89
N ARG A 111 26.58 0.63 3.59
CA ARG A 111 25.29 0.41 4.24
C ARG A 111 24.94 1.53 5.20
N THR A 112 25.87 1.92 6.08
CA THR A 112 25.70 3.05 7.00
C THR A 112 25.41 4.37 6.26
N VAL A 113 26.19 4.69 5.21
CA VAL A 113 25.98 5.91 4.42
C VAL A 113 24.64 5.91 3.71
N VAL A 114 24.27 4.77 3.12
CA VAL A 114 23.01 4.61 2.38
C VAL A 114 21.80 4.75 3.28
N ILE A 115 21.84 4.16 4.49
CA ILE A 115 20.76 4.32 5.49
C ILE A 115 20.59 5.80 5.83
N ALA A 116 21.67 6.50 6.17
CA ALA A 116 21.62 7.91 6.52
C ALA A 116 21.08 8.79 5.38
N LEU A 117 21.52 8.56 4.14
CA LEU A 117 21.03 9.29 2.96
C LEU A 117 19.55 8.98 2.67
N THR A 118 19.10 7.75 2.90
CA THR A 118 17.68 7.37 2.75
C THR A 118 16.81 8.08 3.79
N ILE A 119 17.30 8.24 5.02
CA ILE A 119 16.61 9.03 6.07
C ILE A 119 16.57 10.52 5.68
N GLN A 120 17.64 11.04 5.08
CA GLN A 120 17.73 12.43 4.62
C GLN A 120 16.98 12.71 3.31
N THR A 121 16.19 11.76 2.80
CA THR A 121 15.47 11.83 1.50
C THR A 121 16.37 12.03 0.27
N LYS A 122 17.68 11.77 0.38
CA LYS A 122 18.67 11.88 -0.70
C LYS A 122 18.86 10.57 -1.45
N TYR A 123 17.80 10.13 -2.11
CA TYR A 123 17.73 8.78 -2.68
C TYR A 123 18.68 8.56 -3.86
N GLN A 124 18.87 9.55 -4.74
CA GLN A 124 19.85 9.43 -5.84
C GLN A 124 21.28 9.29 -5.33
N GLU A 125 21.66 10.06 -4.31
CA GLU A 125 22.99 9.95 -3.70
C GLU A 125 23.19 8.57 -3.07
N ALA A 126 22.19 8.07 -2.34
CA ALA A 126 22.19 6.72 -1.78
C ALA A 126 22.38 5.64 -2.87
N LEU A 127 21.67 5.78 -4.00
CA LEU A 127 21.78 4.86 -5.13
C LEU A 127 23.18 4.91 -5.77
N ASN A 128 23.81 6.08 -5.85
CA ASN A 128 25.16 6.25 -6.36
C ASN A 128 26.19 5.49 -5.51
N TYR A 129 26.10 5.56 -4.18
CA TYR A 129 26.97 4.79 -3.29
C TYR A 129 26.79 3.27 -3.46
N LEU A 130 25.54 2.79 -3.56
CA LEU A 130 25.29 1.36 -3.82
C LEU A 130 25.82 0.90 -5.19
N ASN A 131 25.64 1.71 -6.24
CA ASN A 131 26.14 1.37 -7.57
C ASN A 131 27.68 1.38 -7.62
N ARG A 132 28.32 2.31 -6.90
CA ARG A 132 29.78 2.34 -6.74
C ARG A 132 30.30 1.10 -6.02
N TYR A 133 29.61 0.63 -4.99
CA TYR A 133 29.93 -0.63 -4.34
C TYR A 133 29.83 -1.80 -5.34
N ALA A 134 28.72 -1.89 -6.07
CA ALA A 134 28.51 -2.95 -7.05
C ALA A 134 29.46 -2.92 -8.26
N SER A 135 30.12 -1.79 -8.55
CA SER A 135 31.12 -1.71 -9.62
C SER A 135 32.48 -2.28 -9.24
N VAL A 136 32.75 -2.44 -7.94
CA VAL A 136 34.05 -2.92 -7.44
C VAL A 136 33.96 -4.27 -6.72
N VAL A 137 32.76 -4.74 -6.37
CA VAL A 137 32.53 -6.05 -5.75
C VAL A 137 32.02 -7.07 -6.77
N ASP A 138 32.55 -8.29 -6.69
CA ASP A 138 32.12 -9.41 -7.53
C ASP A 138 31.14 -10.30 -6.75
N PHE A 139 29.83 -10.08 -6.96
CA PHE A 139 28.79 -10.89 -6.33
C PHE A 139 28.77 -12.31 -6.90
N SER A 140 28.91 -13.30 -6.03
CA SER A 140 28.78 -14.71 -6.43
C SER A 140 27.32 -15.05 -6.69
N SER A 141 26.99 -15.54 -7.89
CA SER A 141 25.63 -16.02 -8.19
C SER A 141 25.31 -17.39 -7.57
N GLN A 142 26.36 -18.15 -7.21
CA GLN A 142 26.29 -19.51 -6.69
C GLN A 142 27.44 -19.74 -5.67
N PRO A 143 27.34 -19.16 -4.46
CA PRO A 143 28.31 -19.44 -3.40
C PRO A 143 28.38 -20.94 -3.11
N LYS A 144 29.59 -21.48 -2.90
CA LYS A 144 29.81 -22.93 -2.72
C LYS A 144 29.73 -23.36 -1.26
N THR A 145 29.85 -22.43 -0.33
CA THR A 145 29.85 -22.67 1.11
C THR A 145 28.95 -21.67 1.83
N LYS A 146 28.51 -22.02 3.04
CA LYS A 146 27.70 -21.13 3.89
C LYS A 146 28.40 -19.81 4.19
N GLY A 147 29.69 -19.85 4.54
CA GLY A 147 30.47 -18.64 4.78
C GLY A 147 30.57 -17.73 3.54
N GLN A 148 30.76 -18.31 2.35
CA GLN A 148 30.74 -17.53 1.11
C GLN A 148 29.38 -16.89 0.85
N PHE A 149 28.29 -17.61 1.14
CA PHE A 149 26.93 -17.09 1.01
C PHE A 149 26.70 -15.91 1.96
N GLN A 150 27.08 -16.04 3.24
CA GLN A 150 26.92 -14.98 4.24
C GLN A 150 27.78 -13.74 3.92
N CYS A 151 29.02 -13.91 3.47
CA CYS A 151 29.87 -12.79 3.07
C CYS A 151 29.42 -12.12 1.76
N ASN A 152 28.66 -12.80 0.91
CA ASN A 152 28.21 -12.26 -0.38
C ASN A 152 27.20 -11.12 -0.20
N ARG A 153 26.36 -11.17 0.85
CA ARG A 153 25.36 -10.16 1.23
C ARG A 153 24.53 -9.63 0.06
N TYR A 154 24.22 -10.51 -0.88
CA TYR A 154 23.67 -10.11 -2.17
C TYR A 154 22.19 -9.77 -2.07
N VAL A 155 21.42 -10.52 -1.28
CA VAL A 155 20.02 -10.21 -1.05
C VAL A 155 19.89 -8.92 -0.24
N GLU A 156 20.75 -8.68 0.75
CA GLU A 156 20.78 -7.40 1.47
C GLU A 156 21.08 -6.22 0.54
N TYR A 157 22.09 -6.33 -0.33
CA TYR A 157 22.38 -5.32 -1.35
C TYR A 157 21.17 -5.03 -2.25
N LEU A 158 20.52 -6.09 -2.75
CA LEU A 158 19.34 -5.97 -3.60
C LEU A 158 18.15 -5.36 -2.84
N PHE A 159 17.98 -5.70 -1.58
CA PHE A 159 16.97 -5.14 -0.69
C PHE A 159 17.16 -3.63 -0.48
N MET A 160 18.38 -3.18 -0.13
CA MET A 160 18.65 -1.75 0.02
C MET A 160 18.39 -0.99 -1.28
N LYS A 161 18.77 -1.58 -2.42
CA LYS A 161 18.46 -1.04 -3.74
C LYS A 161 16.95 -1.00 -4.01
N PHE A 162 16.19 -1.99 -3.55
CA PHE A 162 14.73 -2.03 -3.67
C PHE A 162 14.10 -0.89 -2.86
N ILE A 163 14.54 -0.67 -1.61
CA ILE A 163 14.05 0.40 -0.73
C ILE A 163 14.30 1.79 -1.33
N ILE A 164 15.51 2.05 -1.83
CA ILE A 164 15.79 3.34 -2.45
C ILE A 164 14.91 3.57 -3.69
N ASN A 165 14.73 2.55 -4.54
CA ASN A 165 13.89 2.68 -5.72
C ASN A 165 12.41 2.83 -5.37
N ILE A 166 11.89 2.12 -4.36
CA ILE A 166 10.48 2.25 -3.99
C ILE A 166 10.21 3.63 -3.37
N PHE A 167 11.15 4.18 -2.59
CA PHE A 167 11.03 5.53 -2.03
C PHE A 167 11.11 6.59 -3.13
N SER A 168 12.16 6.57 -3.96
CA SER A 168 12.39 7.59 -4.99
C SER A 168 11.45 7.55 -6.20
N LEU A 169 10.86 6.40 -6.51
CA LEU A 169 10.03 6.26 -7.72
C LEU A 169 8.54 6.12 -7.42
N ILE A 170 8.17 5.59 -6.24
CA ILE A 170 6.79 5.15 -5.95
C ILE A 170 6.18 5.83 -4.73
N TRP A 171 6.86 5.83 -3.57
CA TRP A 171 6.28 6.27 -2.30
C TRP A 171 6.52 7.76 -2.01
N PHE A 172 7.73 8.24 -2.22
CA PHE A 172 8.19 9.60 -1.88
C PHE A 172 8.94 10.28 -3.04
N PRO A 173 8.44 10.25 -4.28
CA PRO A 173 9.19 10.75 -5.44
C PRO A 173 9.44 12.27 -5.44
N LEU A 174 8.72 13.04 -4.61
CA LEU A 174 8.86 14.50 -4.50
C LEU A 174 9.79 14.95 -3.38
N ASP A 175 10.23 14.04 -2.52
CA ASP A 175 11.02 14.39 -1.33
C ASP A 175 12.53 14.47 -1.64
N ASP A 176 12.95 14.07 -2.84
CA ASP A 176 14.34 14.14 -3.30
C ASP A 176 14.61 15.50 -3.99
N ASN A 177 15.43 16.32 -3.34
CA ASN A 177 15.74 17.70 -3.78
C ASN A 177 16.45 17.77 -5.15
N ASP A 178 17.08 16.68 -5.60
CA ASP A 178 17.89 16.64 -6.83
C ASP A 178 17.17 15.98 -8.02
N TYR A 179 15.83 15.92 -8.02
CA TYR A 179 15.04 15.31 -9.10
C TYR A 179 15.18 16.05 -10.44
N THR A 180 16.32 15.83 -11.11
CA THR A 180 16.54 16.11 -12.52
C THR A 180 16.23 14.84 -13.30
N ILE A 181 14.99 14.73 -13.76
CA ILE A 181 14.64 14.26 -15.11
C ILE A 181 15.25 12.88 -15.52
N ALA A 182 15.50 11.95 -14.59
CA ALA A 182 16.00 10.61 -14.98
C ALA A 182 14.87 9.68 -15.49
N ALA A 183 13.60 10.05 -15.32
CA ALA A 183 12.43 9.26 -15.72
C ALA A 183 11.45 10.00 -16.66
N GLY A 184 11.81 11.18 -17.19
CA GLY A 184 10.90 12.00 -18.01
C GLY A 184 9.73 12.62 -17.21
N MET A 185 9.82 12.61 -15.88
CA MET A 185 8.85 13.24 -15.00
C MET A 185 9.26 14.70 -14.77
N TYR A 186 8.60 15.62 -15.45
CA TYR A 186 8.56 17.03 -15.04
C TYR A 186 7.37 17.19 -14.12
N VAL A 187 7.61 17.64 -12.89
CA VAL A 187 6.54 18.11 -12.00
C VAL A 187 6.91 19.54 -11.64
N LYS A 188 6.27 20.53 -12.26
CA LYS A 188 6.21 21.88 -11.68
C LYS A 188 5.26 21.84 -10.48
N ASP A 189 5.38 22.79 -9.56
CA ASP A 189 4.37 22.99 -8.51
C ASP A 189 2.96 23.02 -9.14
N GLY A 190 2.11 22.06 -8.74
CA GLY A 190 0.76 21.87 -9.27
C GLY A 190 0.61 20.78 -10.34
N ASP A 191 1.68 20.19 -10.86
CA ASP A 191 1.60 19.09 -11.82
C ASP A 191 1.34 17.74 -11.12
N LYS A 192 0.51 16.90 -11.76
CA LYS A 192 0.15 15.58 -11.24
C LYS A 192 1.34 14.63 -11.42
N LEU A 193 1.80 13.98 -10.35
CA LEU A 193 2.68 12.81 -10.45
C LEU A 193 2.03 11.74 -11.33
N LEU A 194 2.52 11.58 -12.56
CA LEU A 194 2.10 10.52 -13.47
C LEU A 194 3.07 9.35 -13.31
N TYR A 195 2.62 8.31 -12.62
CA TYR A 195 3.35 7.05 -12.56
C TYR A 195 3.22 6.36 -13.92
N SER A 196 4.34 6.17 -14.61
CA SER A 196 4.36 5.33 -15.82
C SER A 196 4.72 3.90 -15.44
N THR A 197 4.37 2.94 -16.31
CA THR A 197 4.82 1.55 -16.16
C THR A 197 6.36 1.43 -16.08
N SER A 198 7.11 2.45 -16.51
CA SER A 198 8.57 2.47 -16.39
C SER A 198 9.07 2.64 -14.95
N SER A 199 8.31 3.32 -14.07
CA SER A 199 8.67 3.53 -12.65
C SER A 199 8.74 2.21 -11.85
N PHE A 200 7.99 1.20 -12.27
CA PHE A 200 7.95 -0.12 -11.61
C PHE A 200 9.00 -1.10 -12.14
N LYS A 201 9.54 -0.88 -13.36
CA LYS A 201 10.48 -1.82 -14.01
C LYS A 201 11.74 -2.12 -13.17
N PRO A 202 12.41 -1.13 -12.54
CA PRO A 202 13.57 -1.39 -11.69
C PRO A 202 13.23 -2.32 -10.52
N LEU A 203 12.06 -2.13 -9.90
CA LEU A 203 11.59 -2.91 -8.77
C LEU A 203 11.27 -4.36 -9.18
N SER A 204 10.56 -4.56 -10.29
CA SER A 204 10.28 -5.89 -10.83
C SER A 204 11.57 -6.64 -11.19
N LYS A 205 12.58 -5.94 -11.73
CA LYS A 205 13.89 -6.55 -12.03
C LYS A 205 14.60 -7.01 -10.75
N ILE A 206 14.60 -6.19 -9.70
CA ILE A 206 15.22 -6.54 -8.42
C ILE A 206 14.48 -7.74 -7.79
N TYR A 207 13.14 -7.70 -7.76
CA TYR A 207 12.30 -8.81 -7.27
C TYR A 207 12.65 -10.13 -7.97
N ASN A 208 12.70 -10.13 -9.30
CA ASN A 208 13.04 -11.32 -10.09
C ASN A 208 14.47 -11.82 -9.83
N ASN A 209 15.43 -10.91 -9.61
CA ASN A 209 16.80 -11.28 -9.26
C ASN A 209 16.87 -11.95 -7.89
N VAL A 210 16.17 -11.39 -6.89
CA VAL A 210 16.08 -11.96 -5.53
C VAL A 210 15.44 -13.34 -5.57
N ALA A 211 14.29 -13.49 -6.25
CA ALA A 211 13.61 -14.78 -6.39
C ALA A 211 14.47 -15.82 -7.11
N SER A 212 15.16 -15.43 -8.18
CA SER A 212 16.07 -16.31 -8.93
C SER A 212 17.28 -16.72 -8.10
N TYR A 213 17.85 -15.80 -7.31
CA TYR A 213 18.98 -16.08 -6.44
C TYR A 213 18.61 -17.04 -5.32
N HIS A 214 17.45 -16.83 -4.67
CA HIS A 214 16.90 -17.75 -3.68
C HIS A 214 16.71 -19.16 -4.26
N LYS A 215 16.05 -19.26 -5.42
CA LYS A 215 15.81 -20.56 -6.09
C LYS A 215 17.11 -21.32 -6.41
N LYS A 216 18.17 -20.61 -6.84
CA LYS A 216 19.46 -21.22 -7.16
C LYS A 216 20.23 -21.69 -5.93
N ASN A 217 20.01 -21.07 -4.78
CA ASN A 217 20.83 -21.22 -3.59
C ASN A 217 20.03 -21.71 -2.38
N ILE A 218 18.85 -22.33 -2.60
CA ILE A 218 17.88 -22.67 -1.55
C ILE A 218 18.49 -23.49 -0.40
N ALA A 219 19.44 -24.38 -0.70
CA ALA A 219 20.12 -25.22 0.29
C ALA A 219 21.07 -24.45 1.22
N LEU A 220 21.37 -23.18 0.93
CA LEU A 220 22.24 -22.32 1.72
C LEU A 220 21.46 -21.34 2.61
N PHE A 221 20.15 -21.21 2.40
CA PHE A 221 19.28 -20.42 3.27
C PHE A 221 18.91 -21.25 4.50
N GLU A 222 19.13 -20.70 5.68
CA GLU A 222 18.70 -21.29 6.95
C GLU A 222 17.67 -20.39 7.64
N GLU A 223 16.94 -21.02 8.56
CA GLU A 223 15.99 -20.32 9.41
C GLU A 223 16.73 -19.29 10.29
N ASN A 224 16.32 -18.02 10.16
CA ASN A 224 16.85 -16.84 10.86
C ASN A 224 18.11 -16.19 10.27
N ASP A 225 18.58 -16.60 9.09
CA ASP A 225 19.63 -15.85 8.39
C ASP A 225 19.15 -14.44 7.97
N ASP A 226 20.03 -13.45 8.09
CA ASP A 226 19.78 -12.08 7.61
C ASP A 226 19.36 -12.07 6.12
N GLU A 227 20.02 -12.86 5.26
CA GLU A 227 19.68 -12.99 3.83
C GLU A 227 18.28 -13.56 3.59
N MET A 228 17.82 -14.50 4.44
CA MET A 228 16.46 -15.06 4.37
C MET A 228 15.42 -14.02 4.78
N ARG A 229 15.72 -13.23 5.82
CA ARG A 229 14.85 -12.14 6.27
C ARG A 229 14.71 -11.08 5.17
N TYR A 230 15.82 -10.61 4.59
CA TYR A 230 15.79 -9.65 3.46
C TYR A 230 15.06 -10.21 2.23
N TYR A 231 15.19 -11.51 1.94
CA TYR A 231 14.44 -12.16 0.86
C TYR A 231 12.93 -12.02 1.09
N TRP A 232 12.43 -12.34 2.28
CA TRP A 232 11.01 -12.22 2.60
C TRP A 232 10.52 -10.78 2.60
N LEU A 233 11.33 -9.83 3.07
CA LEU A 233 10.99 -8.41 3.00
C LEU A 233 10.75 -7.93 1.57
N VAL A 234 11.60 -8.33 0.62
CA VAL A 234 11.41 -7.98 -0.80
C VAL A 234 10.10 -8.59 -1.33
N ARG A 235 9.75 -9.82 -0.92
CA ARG A 235 8.45 -10.43 -1.28
C ARG A 235 7.27 -9.64 -0.70
N PHE A 236 7.35 -9.22 0.57
CA PHE A 236 6.29 -8.47 1.23
C PHE A 236 6.09 -7.08 0.62
N LEU A 237 7.18 -6.37 0.33
CA LEU A 237 7.11 -5.07 -0.32
C LEU A 237 6.62 -5.18 -1.77
N HIS A 238 6.88 -6.31 -2.45
CA HIS A 238 6.32 -6.56 -3.77
C HIS A 238 4.78 -6.64 -3.76
N LEU A 239 4.18 -7.21 -2.71
CA LEU A 239 2.72 -7.16 -2.54
C LEU A 239 2.22 -5.70 -2.52
N SER A 240 2.90 -4.80 -1.81
CA SER A 240 2.54 -3.38 -1.85
C SER A 240 2.62 -2.76 -3.24
N LEU A 241 3.52 -3.25 -4.12
CA LEU A 241 3.58 -2.80 -5.52
C LEU A 241 2.41 -3.33 -6.34
N LEU A 242 2.06 -4.62 -6.22
CA LEU A 242 0.87 -5.18 -6.88
C LEU A 242 -0.39 -4.42 -6.49
N PHE A 243 -0.53 -4.10 -5.20
CA PHE A 243 -1.61 -3.25 -4.71
C PHE A 243 -1.57 -1.85 -5.36
N LYS A 244 -0.41 -1.18 -5.35
CA LYS A 244 -0.21 0.14 -5.95
C LYS A 244 -0.55 0.18 -7.45
N GLN A 245 -0.33 -0.92 -8.15
CA GLN A 245 -0.59 -1.10 -9.59
C GLN A 245 -2.03 -1.50 -9.91
N PHE A 246 -2.88 -1.69 -8.90
CA PHE A 246 -4.24 -2.22 -9.07
C PHE A 246 -4.29 -3.70 -9.50
N GLU A 247 -3.19 -4.45 -9.36
CA GLU A 247 -3.11 -5.89 -9.66
C GLU A 247 -3.67 -6.73 -8.50
N PHE A 248 -4.93 -6.49 -8.14
CA PHE A 248 -5.56 -7.06 -6.94
C PHE A 248 -5.77 -8.59 -6.99
N VAL A 249 -5.93 -9.16 -8.18
CA VAL A 249 -6.07 -10.61 -8.34
C VAL A 249 -4.74 -11.31 -8.07
N GLU A 250 -3.67 -10.79 -8.67
CA GLU A 250 -2.29 -11.24 -8.47
C GLU A 250 -1.86 -11.02 -7.00
N PHE A 251 -2.13 -9.85 -6.43
CA PHE A 251 -1.92 -9.57 -5.01
C PHE A 251 -2.58 -10.63 -4.14
N GLN A 252 -3.86 -10.91 -4.36
CA GLN A 252 -4.60 -11.86 -3.54
C GLN A 252 -4.00 -13.27 -3.63
N LYS A 253 -3.64 -13.70 -4.84
CA LYS A 253 -3.04 -15.01 -5.08
C LYS A 253 -1.70 -15.14 -4.36
N GLU A 254 -0.81 -14.16 -4.52
CA GLU A 254 0.49 -14.17 -3.85
C GLU A 254 0.36 -14.08 -2.33
N PHE A 255 -0.54 -13.23 -1.82
CA PHE A 255 -0.81 -13.12 -0.39
C PHE A 255 -1.30 -14.45 0.20
N PHE A 256 -2.22 -15.13 -0.50
CA PHE A 256 -2.73 -16.44 -0.07
C PHE A 256 -1.62 -17.50 -0.09
N GLU A 257 -0.80 -17.53 -1.13
CA GLU A 257 0.33 -18.47 -1.22
C GLU A 257 1.32 -18.28 -0.06
N LEU A 258 1.69 -17.03 0.23
CA LEU A 258 2.66 -16.69 1.26
C LEU A 258 2.13 -16.97 2.68
N PHE A 259 0.93 -16.48 2.99
CA PHE A 259 0.48 -16.45 4.39
C PHE A 259 -0.54 -17.53 4.75
N VAL A 260 -1.23 -18.11 3.78
CA VAL A 260 -2.20 -19.19 4.04
C VAL A 260 -1.59 -20.55 3.72
N SER A 261 -0.94 -20.68 2.57
CA SER A 261 -0.42 -21.97 2.11
C SER A 261 0.94 -22.34 2.70
N GLN A 262 1.93 -21.43 2.68
CA GLN A 262 3.30 -21.75 3.07
C GLN A 262 3.59 -21.61 4.56
N LYS A 263 2.84 -20.77 5.29
CA LYS A 263 2.92 -20.44 6.74
C LYS A 263 4.28 -19.95 7.26
N GLU A 264 5.41 -20.42 6.73
CA GLU A 264 6.77 -19.96 7.05
C GLU A 264 6.96 -18.43 6.95
N PRO A 265 6.46 -17.74 5.91
CA PRO A 265 6.66 -16.29 5.77
C PRO A 265 6.03 -15.47 6.90
N THR A 266 5.00 -16.01 7.53
CA THR A 266 4.22 -15.39 8.61
C THR A 266 5.11 -14.92 9.76
N LYS A 267 6.08 -15.74 10.19
CA LYS A 267 6.96 -15.41 11.33
C LYS A 267 7.83 -14.18 11.05
N TYR A 268 8.31 -14.02 9.82
CA TYR A 268 9.16 -12.89 9.41
C TYR A 268 8.37 -11.59 9.33
N LEU A 269 7.12 -11.64 8.85
CA LEU A 269 6.24 -10.46 8.82
C LEU A 269 5.98 -9.92 10.24
N PHE A 270 5.79 -10.82 11.21
CA PHE A 270 5.44 -10.47 12.58
C PHE A 270 6.62 -10.09 13.47
N ALA A 271 7.80 -10.64 13.24
CA ALA A 271 8.98 -10.34 14.03
C ALA A 271 9.61 -9.00 13.64
N ASP A 272 9.61 -8.67 12.35
CA ASP A 272 10.58 -7.70 11.83
C ASP A 272 9.93 -6.40 11.33
N THR A 273 8.63 -6.42 11.00
CA THR A 273 8.05 -5.37 10.15
C THR A 273 6.71 -4.85 10.62
N LEU A 274 6.66 -4.21 11.79
CA LEU A 274 5.38 -3.75 12.36
C LEU A 274 4.60 -2.86 11.38
N LEU A 275 5.26 -1.87 10.78
CA LEU A 275 4.61 -0.91 9.89
C LEU A 275 4.19 -1.52 8.54
N ILE A 276 5.07 -2.30 7.89
CA ILE A 276 4.73 -3.00 6.63
C ILE A 276 3.58 -3.99 6.87
N LYS A 277 3.61 -4.71 8.00
CA LYS A 277 2.53 -5.62 8.42
C LYS A 277 1.20 -4.88 8.53
N ARG A 278 1.14 -3.79 9.31
CA ARG A 278 -0.10 -3.00 9.50
C ARG A 278 -0.70 -2.61 8.14
N ASN A 279 0.14 -2.10 7.25
CA ASN A 279 -0.29 -1.65 5.93
C ASN A 279 -0.74 -2.80 5.02
N LEU A 280 0.01 -3.91 4.97
CA LEU A 280 -0.35 -5.09 4.19
C LEU A 280 -1.67 -5.71 4.64
N LEU A 281 -1.97 -5.71 5.94
CA LEU A 281 -3.24 -6.20 6.46
C LEU A 281 -4.42 -5.35 6.01
N VAL A 282 -4.27 -4.01 5.99
CA VAL A 282 -5.32 -3.15 5.45
C VAL A 282 -5.43 -3.31 3.93
N MET A 283 -4.32 -3.37 3.20
CA MET A 283 -4.32 -3.62 1.74
C MET A 283 -5.04 -4.93 1.40
N TYR A 284 -4.76 -6.02 2.12
CA TYR A 284 -5.45 -7.29 1.91
C TYR A 284 -6.94 -7.18 2.20
N ALA A 285 -7.35 -6.52 3.29
CA ALA A 285 -8.75 -6.28 3.59
C ALA A 285 -9.44 -5.49 2.46
N ILE A 286 -8.79 -4.46 1.92
CA ILE A 286 -9.28 -3.71 0.75
C ILE A 286 -9.38 -4.63 -0.47
N VAL A 287 -8.34 -5.40 -0.80
CA VAL A 287 -8.35 -6.32 -1.94
C VAL A 287 -9.51 -7.32 -1.85
N LEU A 288 -9.82 -7.84 -0.66
CA LEU A 288 -10.99 -8.70 -0.45
C LEU A 288 -12.31 -8.02 -0.82
N ILE A 289 -12.45 -6.72 -0.53
CA ILE A 289 -13.63 -5.94 -0.95
C ILE A 289 -13.75 -5.94 -2.48
N PHE A 290 -12.64 -5.87 -3.22
CA PHE A 290 -12.64 -5.88 -4.68
C PHE A 290 -12.80 -7.28 -5.29
N THR A 291 -12.18 -8.31 -4.73
CA THR A 291 -12.06 -9.61 -5.40
C THR A 291 -13.00 -10.69 -4.88
N LYS A 292 -13.59 -10.53 -3.68
CA LYS A 292 -14.46 -11.56 -3.09
C LYS A 292 -15.93 -11.12 -2.97
N PRO A 293 -16.88 -12.06 -3.00
CA PRO A 293 -18.27 -11.82 -2.60
C PRO A 293 -18.38 -11.52 -1.11
N PHE A 294 -19.26 -10.59 -0.71
CA PHE A 294 -19.32 -10.13 0.69
C PHE A 294 -19.79 -11.19 1.68
N ASN A 295 -20.69 -12.09 1.30
CA ASN A 295 -21.10 -13.22 2.13
C ASN A 295 -19.96 -14.19 2.48
N THR A 296 -18.82 -14.14 1.78
CA THR A 296 -17.62 -14.92 2.09
C THR A 296 -16.63 -14.18 3.00
N LEU A 297 -16.87 -12.91 3.33
CA LEU A 297 -15.97 -12.09 4.15
C LEU A 297 -16.14 -12.31 5.65
N THR A 298 -17.32 -12.76 6.11
CA THR A 298 -17.54 -13.18 7.52
C THR A 298 -16.66 -14.36 7.90
N SER A 299 -16.37 -15.21 6.92
CA SER A 299 -15.43 -16.30 6.96
C SER A 299 -14.19 -15.89 6.17
N ILE A 300 -13.46 -14.86 6.61
CA ILE A 300 -12.13 -14.64 6.04
C ILE A 300 -11.44 -16.01 6.06
N ASN A 301 -11.25 -16.62 4.88
CA ASN A 301 -10.66 -17.96 4.68
C ASN A 301 -9.16 -17.95 4.97
N ILE A 302 -8.74 -17.14 5.94
CA ILE A 302 -7.44 -17.20 6.56
C ILE A 302 -7.56 -18.31 7.61
N GLU A 303 -7.18 -19.53 7.26
CA GLU A 303 -7.00 -20.62 8.24
C GLU A 303 -5.77 -20.38 9.14
N ASN A 304 -5.02 -19.29 8.90
CA ASN A 304 -3.86 -18.89 9.69
C ASN A 304 -4.31 -18.04 10.90
N GLU A 305 -4.44 -18.70 12.05
CA GLU A 305 -4.82 -18.08 13.33
C GLU A 305 -3.95 -16.86 13.68
N GLN A 306 -2.63 -16.89 13.44
CA GLN A 306 -1.75 -15.74 13.72
C GLN A 306 -2.13 -14.49 12.92
N LEU A 307 -2.57 -14.69 11.67
CA LEU A 307 -3.00 -13.60 10.81
C LEU A 307 -4.39 -13.07 11.22
N ILE A 308 -5.29 -13.95 11.67
CA ILE A 308 -6.58 -13.55 12.28
C ILE A 308 -6.34 -12.74 13.55
N ASP A 309 -5.58 -13.27 14.50
CA ASP A 309 -5.30 -12.65 15.80
C ASP A 309 -4.70 -11.25 15.64
N SER A 310 -3.93 -11.04 14.58
CA SER A 310 -3.31 -9.76 14.28
C SER A 310 -4.30 -8.65 13.94
N TYR A 311 -5.47 -8.97 13.40
CA TYR A 311 -6.55 -7.99 13.22
C TYR A 311 -7.26 -7.64 14.54
N TYR A 312 -7.08 -8.42 15.61
CA TYR A 312 -7.78 -8.24 16.89
C TYR A 312 -6.89 -7.77 18.04
N ARG A 313 -5.57 -7.82 17.87
CA ARG A 313 -4.59 -7.61 18.95
C ARG A 313 -4.56 -6.19 19.53
N ASP A 314 -4.69 -5.18 18.68
CA ASP A 314 -4.57 -3.77 19.06
C ASP A 314 -5.79 -2.96 18.59
N PRO A 315 -6.74 -2.61 19.47
CA PRO A 315 -7.91 -1.83 19.09
C PRO A 315 -7.61 -0.41 18.57
N ALA A 316 -6.43 0.14 18.88
CA ALA A 316 -6.01 1.45 18.42
C ALA A 316 -5.44 1.42 16.99
N SER A 317 -5.03 0.26 16.49
CA SER A 317 -4.39 0.14 15.19
C SER A 317 -5.36 0.32 14.02
N ILE A 318 -4.85 0.83 12.90
CA ILE A 318 -5.65 1.10 11.71
C ILE A 318 -6.20 -0.19 11.10
N GLU A 319 -5.44 -1.30 11.13
CA GLU A 319 -5.89 -2.59 10.62
C GLU A 319 -7.06 -3.15 11.42
N TYR A 320 -7.05 -2.99 12.75
CA TYR A 320 -8.19 -3.36 13.60
C TYR A 320 -9.40 -2.49 13.27
N LYS A 321 -9.21 -1.16 13.24
CA LYS A 321 -10.30 -0.20 12.98
C LYS A 321 -10.94 -0.48 11.62
N PHE A 322 -10.15 -0.67 10.57
CA PHE A 322 -10.64 -0.98 9.23
C PHE A 322 -11.38 -2.33 9.19
N PHE A 323 -10.79 -3.37 9.75
CA PHE A 323 -11.42 -4.69 9.81
C PHE A 323 -12.77 -4.64 10.56
N LYS A 324 -12.81 -4.01 11.74
CA LYS A 324 -14.00 -3.95 12.60
C LYS A 324 -15.10 -3.05 12.05
N ARG A 325 -14.75 -1.91 11.45
CA ARG A 325 -15.72 -0.89 11.01
C ARG A 325 -16.18 -1.09 9.55
N VAL A 326 -15.37 -1.75 8.71
CA VAL A 326 -15.66 -1.91 7.28
C VAL A 326 -15.83 -3.38 6.90
N LEU A 327 -14.78 -4.20 7.06
CA LEU A 327 -14.77 -5.54 6.48
C LEU A 327 -15.76 -6.51 7.18
N LYS A 328 -15.77 -6.52 8.52
CA LYS A 328 -16.68 -7.37 9.31
C LYS A 328 -18.16 -6.99 9.12
N PRO A 329 -18.55 -5.70 9.13
CA PRO A 329 -19.92 -5.29 8.81
C PRO A 329 -20.32 -5.61 7.37
N LEU A 330 -19.42 -5.42 6.38
CA LEU A 330 -19.66 -5.87 4.99
C LEU A 330 -19.96 -7.36 4.93
N GLY A 331 -19.21 -8.20 5.64
CA GLY A 331 -19.47 -9.64 5.68
C GLY A 331 -20.85 -10.01 6.26
N LYS A 332 -21.37 -9.18 7.16
CA LYS A 332 -22.71 -9.34 7.74
C LYS A 332 -23.81 -8.63 6.95
N LEU A 333 -23.46 -7.98 5.85
CA LEU A 333 -24.33 -7.11 5.06
C LEU A 333 -24.93 -5.94 5.88
N ASP A 334 -24.22 -5.48 6.92
CA ASP A 334 -24.59 -4.31 7.72
C ASP A 334 -24.06 -3.03 7.06
N LEU A 335 -24.71 -2.63 5.97
CA LEU A 335 -24.29 -1.48 5.18
C LEU A 335 -24.44 -0.11 5.86
N PRO A 336 -25.45 0.15 6.72
CA PRO A 336 -25.50 1.40 7.48
C PRO A 336 -24.21 1.64 8.28
N GLN A 337 -23.69 0.60 8.97
CA GLN A 337 -22.44 0.71 9.71
C GLN A 337 -21.22 0.96 8.80
N VAL A 338 -21.18 0.31 7.63
CA VAL A 338 -20.10 0.53 6.65
C VAL A 338 -20.12 1.97 6.13
N ARG A 339 -21.31 2.53 5.87
CA ARG A 339 -21.47 3.92 5.43
C ARG A 339 -21.00 4.90 6.48
N GLU A 340 -21.47 4.74 7.71
CA GLU A 340 -21.03 5.58 8.84
C GLU A 340 -19.50 5.57 8.97
N ALA A 341 -18.87 4.40 8.82
CA ALA A 341 -17.42 4.30 8.82
C ALA A 341 -16.76 5.04 7.66
N LEU A 342 -17.27 4.86 6.42
CA LEU A 342 -16.71 5.46 5.21
C LEU A 342 -17.10 6.94 4.99
N THR A 343 -17.89 7.54 5.88
CA THR A 343 -18.14 8.99 5.92
C THR A 343 -17.51 9.66 7.15
N ASN A 344 -16.99 8.88 8.10
CA ASN A 344 -16.33 9.40 9.29
C ASN A 344 -15.00 10.08 8.95
N SER A 345 -14.94 11.40 9.07
CA SER A 345 -13.80 12.21 8.63
C SER A 345 -12.50 11.88 9.37
N SER A 346 -12.54 11.58 10.68
CA SER A 346 -11.34 11.23 11.44
C SER A 346 -10.82 9.85 11.03
N PHE A 347 -11.68 8.84 10.93
CA PHE A 347 -11.27 7.53 10.44
C PHE A 347 -10.67 7.58 9.03
N LEU A 348 -11.28 8.33 8.12
CA LEU A 348 -10.74 8.52 6.77
C LEU A 348 -9.41 9.27 6.78
N SER A 349 -9.26 10.31 7.62
CA SER A 349 -7.99 11.05 7.74
C SER A 349 -6.86 10.13 8.22
N GLU A 350 -7.14 9.27 9.21
CA GLU A 350 -6.19 8.29 9.73
C GLU A 350 -5.83 7.24 8.67
N LEU A 351 -6.85 6.68 7.99
CA LEU A 351 -6.66 5.68 6.94
C LEU A 351 -5.82 6.23 5.78
N ILE A 352 -6.16 7.42 5.31
CA ILE A 352 -5.45 8.11 4.23
C ILE A 352 -4.02 8.41 4.66
N ALA A 353 -3.81 9.06 5.80
CA ALA A 353 -2.46 9.40 6.24
C ALA A 353 -1.53 8.17 6.35
N THR A 354 -2.09 7.03 6.77
CA THR A 354 -1.32 5.79 6.98
C THR A 354 -1.01 5.05 5.67
N LEU A 355 -1.92 5.11 4.68
CA LEU A 355 -1.83 4.27 3.47
C LEU A 355 -1.62 5.03 2.17
N GLU A 356 -1.79 6.35 2.12
CA GLU A 356 -1.84 7.12 0.86
C GLU A 356 -0.64 6.88 -0.06
N TYR A 357 0.57 6.82 0.50
CA TYR A 357 1.77 6.54 -0.30
C TYR A 357 1.74 5.13 -0.95
N THR A 358 0.94 4.20 -0.41
CA THR A 358 0.68 2.86 -0.97
C THR A 358 -0.61 2.75 -1.79
N LEU A 359 -1.54 3.70 -1.69
CA LEU A 359 -2.83 3.64 -2.38
C LEU A 359 -2.65 3.63 -3.89
N PRO A 360 -3.48 2.88 -4.65
CA PRO A 360 -3.28 2.68 -6.07
C PRO A 360 -3.23 3.98 -6.87
N VAL A 361 -2.34 3.99 -7.87
CA VAL A 361 -2.18 5.12 -8.80
C VAL A 361 -2.53 4.61 -10.20
N SER A 362 -3.54 5.19 -10.84
CA SER A 362 -3.79 4.82 -12.24
C SER A 362 -2.70 5.43 -13.10
N THR A 363 -2.07 4.57 -13.88
CA THR A 363 -1.15 4.93 -14.96
C THR A 363 -1.82 5.69 -16.11
N ALA A 364 -3.14 5.94 -16.05
CA ALA A 364 -3.86 6.63 -17.11
C ALA A 364 -4.79 7.77 -16.66
N ARG A 365 -5.54 7.71 -15.54
CA ARG A 365 -6.66 8.66 -15.31
C ARG A 365 -7.08 8.94 -13.86
N PHE A 366 -6.22 8.77 -12.86
CA PHE A 366 -6.55 9.22 -11.51
C PHE A 366 -5.85 10.53 -11.20
N HIS A 367 -6.63 11.54 -10.81
CA HIS A 367 -6.09 12.64 -10.03
C HIS A 367 -5.50 12.06 -8.75
N ASN A 368 -4.33 12.52 -8.33
CA ASN A 368 -3.68 12.13 -7.08
C ASN A 368 -4.43 12.69 -5.87
N ASN A 369 -5.67 12.25 -5.68
CA ASN A 369 -6.44 12.54 -4.49
C ASN A 369 -6.79 11.21 -3.84
N SER A 370 -6.24 10.97 -2.66
CA SER A 370 -6.54 9.81 -1.82
C SER A 370 -8.04 9.64 -1.59
N ASN A 371 -8.80 10.72 -1.60
CA ASN A 371 -10.26 10.69 -1.58
C ASN A 371 -10.85 9.94 -2.79
N PHE A 372 -10.25 10.05 -3.98
CA PHE A 372 -10.74 9.36 -5.17
C PHE A 372 -10.71 7.84 -5.03
N PHE A 373 -9.65 7.27 -4.45
CA PHE A 373 -9.57 5.81 -4.25
C PHE A 373 -10.62 5.34 -3.24
N ILE A 374 -10.86 6.12 -2.18
CA ILE A 374 -11.91 5.84 -1.20
C ILE A 374 -13.29 5.89 -1.85
N GLU A 375 -13.56 6.91 -2.68
CA GLU A 375 -14.82 6.99 -3.45
C GLU A 375 -14.96 5.80 -4.41
N HIS A 376 -13.89 5.41 -5.09
CA HIS A 376 -13.89 4.23 -5.95
C HIS A 376 -14.21 2.93 -5.19
N MET A 377 -13.67 2.78 -3.98
CA MET A 377 -13.98 1.66 -3.08
C MET A 377 -15.46 1.68 -2.66
N LYS A 378 -16.01 2.86 -2.31
CA LYS A 378 -17.44 3.03 -2.01
C LYS A 378 -18.31 2.62 -3.19
N SER A 379 -18.06 3.14 -4.38
CA SER A 379 -18.82 2.78 -5.59
C SER A 379 -18.72 1.28 -5.93
N THR A 380 -17.58 0.65 -5.65
CA THR A 380 -17.42 -0.80 -5.83
C THR A 380 -18.28 -1.60 -4.85
N ILE A 381 -18.35 -1.18 -3.58
CA ILE A 381 -19.26 -1.76 -2.60
C ILE A 381 -20.70 -1.63 -3.08
N ASP A 382 -21.05 -0.46 -3.60
CA ASP A 382 -22.41 -0.12 -4.03
C ASP A 382 -22.84 -0.98 -5.18
N LEU A 383 -21.97 -1.14 -6.17
CA LEU A 383 -22.22 -1.98 -7.31
C LEU A 383 -22.38 -3.45 -6.90
N LYS A 384 -21.49 -3.98 -6.05
CA LYS A 384 -21.58 -5.38 -5.60
C LYS A 384 -22.89 -5.64 -4.85
N MET A 385 -23.31 -4.70 -4.01
CA MET A 385 -24.57 -4.80 -3.27
C MET A 385 -25.78 -4.67 -4.18
N PHE A 386 -25.73 -3.76 -5.15
CA PHE A 386 -26.75 -3.64 -6.17
C PHE A 386 -26.94 -4.94 -6.95
N LEU A 387 -25.85 -5.53 -7.45
CA LEU A 387 -25.89 -6.81 -8.16
C LEU A 387 -26.45 -7.93 -7.29
N LEU A 388 -26.09 -7.98 -6.01
CA LEU A 388 -26.62 -8.96 -5.06
C LEU A 388 -28.13 -8.78 -4.82
N PHE A 389 -28.63 -7.56 -4.67
CA PHE A 389 -30.05 -7.32 -4.43
C PHE A 389 -30.89 -7.59 -5.68
N ILE A 390 -30.40 -7.20 -6.85
CA ILE A 390 -31.14 -7.38 -8.11
C ILE A 390 -31.12 -8.84 -8.58
N SER A 391 -30.08 -9.61 -8.26
CA SER A 391 -30.07 -11.05 -8.53
C SER A 391 -31.05 -11.82 -7.65
N ASN A 392 -31.32 -11.34 -6.43
CA ASN A 392 -32.18 -12.00 -5.45
C ASN A 392 -33.63 -11.47 -5.42
N SER A 393 -33.96 -10.46 -6.23
CA SER A 393 -35.29 -9.86 -6.27
C SER A 393 -35.83 -9.77 -7.70
N ARG A 394 -37.12 -10.11 -7.89
CA ARG A 394 -37.81 -9.91 -9.18
C ARG A 394 -38.00 -8.43 -9.49
N SER A 395 -38.24 -7.63 -8.47
CA SER A 395 -38.35 -6.17 -8.58
C SER A 395 -38.03 -5.52 -7.24
N ILE A 396 -37.34 -4.39 -7.27
CA ILE A 396 -37.03 -3.57 -6.10
C ILE A 396 -37.16 -2.08 -6.45
N SER A 397 -37.81 -1.30 -5.59
CA SER A 397 -37.91 0.14 -5.79
C SER A 397 -36.59 0.83 -5.50
N ARG A 398 -36.32 1.95 -6.20
CA ARG A 398 -35.12 2.76 -6.00
C ARG A 398 -34.91 3.12 -4.53
N GLN A 399 -35.94 3.59 -3.84
CA GLN A 399 -35.87 3.97 -2.43
C GLN A 399 -35.57 2.77 -1.52
N GLN A 400 -36.20 1.62 -1.77
CA GLN A 400 -35.95 0.42 -0.98
C GLN A 400 -34.53 -0.11 -1.19
N LEU A 401 -34.04 -0.08 -2.43
CA LEU A 401 -32.67 -0.44 -2.76
C LEU A 401 -31.66 0.45 -2.04
N LEU A 402 -31.80 1.78 -2.14
CA LEU A 402 -30.90 2.73 -1.49
C LEU A 402 -30.89 2.54 0.03
N ARG A 403 -32.07 2.31 0.63
CA ARG A 403 -32.18 2.01 2.06
C ARG A 403 -31.46 0.72 2.45
N LEU A 404 -31.59 -0.34 1.64
CA LEU A 404 -30.86 -1.60 1.86
C LEU A 404 -29.36 -1.43 1.64
N MET A 405 -28.94 -0.51 0.77
CA MET A 405 -27.55 -0.11 0.54
C MET A 405 -26.95 0.77 1.66
N GLY A 406 -27.72 1.02 2.72
CA GLY A 406 -27.29 1.74 3.91
C GLY A 406 -27.48 3.25 3.86
N TYR A 407 -28.12 3.80 2.83
CA TYR A 407 -28.41 5.23 2.76
C TYR A 407 -29.58 5.61 3.66
N ASP A 408 -29.39 6.66 4.46
CA ASP A 408 -30.47 7.26 5.22
C ASP A 408 -31.20 8.28 4.33
N LEU A 409 -32.39 7.89 3.87
CA LEU A 409 -33.24 8.70 3.01
C LEU A 409 -33.74 10.00 3.68
N ALA A 410 -33.64 10.12 5.01
CA ALA A 410 -34.07 11.31 5.74
C ALA A 410 -32.97 12.36 5.89
N SER A 411 -31.70 11.94 5.90
CA SER A 411 -30.54 12.83 6.10
C SER A 411 -29.68 13.02 4.86
N THR A 412 -29.75 12.12 3.88
CA THR A 412 -28.97 12.21 2.64
C THR A 412 -29.65 13.16 1.65
N ASN A 413 -28.87 14.05 1.04
CA ASN A 413 -29.38 15.01 0.08
C ASN A 413 -29.96 14.29 -1.15
N GLU A 414 -31.08 14.77 -1.69
CA GLU A 414 -31.76 14.13 -2.82
C GLU A 414 -30.91 14.14 -4.10
N SER A 415 -30.03 15.14 -4.28
CA SER A 415 -29.04 15.18 -5.38
C SER A 415 -28.09 13.99 -5.33
N GLU A 416 -27.50 13.73 -4.17
CA GLU A 416 -26.56 12.62 -3.96
C GLU A 416 -27.26 11.27 -4.22
N LEU A 417 -28.47 11.10 -3.69
CA LEU A 417 -29.29 9.89 -3.95
C LEU A 417 -29.64 9.73 -5.43
N ASN A 418 -29.78 10.83 -6.19
CA ASN A 418 -30.01 10.80 -7.63
C ASN A 418 -28.74 10.41 -8.38
N GLU A 419 -27.58 10.96 -8.01
CA GLU A 419 -26.28 10.63 -8.59
C GLU A 419 -25.95 9.15 -8.44
N ILE A 420 -26.08 8.60 -7.23
CA ILE A 420 -25.86 7.17 -6.97
C ILE A 420 -26.81 6.33 -7.83
N SER A 421 -28.09 6.69 -7.88
CA SER A 421 -29.06 5.97 -8.71
C SER A 421 -28.71 6.03 -10.19
N ASN A 422 -28.24 7.18 -10.68
CA ASN A 422 -27.80 7.35 -12.06
C ASN A 422 -26.55 6.53 -12.37
N GLN A 423 -25.60 6.44 -11.43
CA GLN A 423 -24.42 5.58 -11.55
C GLN A 423 -24.83 4.10 -11.64
N LEU A 424 -25.78 3.64 -10.83
CA LEU A 424 -26.28 2.26 -10.88
C LEU A 424 -26.97 1.96 -12.22
N VAL A 425 -27.79 2.89 -12.73
CA VAL A 425 -28.43 2.77 -14.05
C VAL A 425 -27.40 2.80 -15.18
N GLY A 426 -26.40 3.69 -15.09
CA GLY A 426 -25.27 3.73 -16.03
C GLY A 426 -24.53 2.39 -16.07
N THR A 427 -24.37 1.74 -14.91
CA THR A 427 -23.72 0.43 -14.81
C THR A 427 -24.56 -0.68 -15.46
N LEU A 428 -25.88 -0.67 -15.31
CA LEU A 428 -26.77 -1.59 -16.04
C LEU A 428 -26.56 -1.51 -17.55
N SER A 429 -26.47 -0.27 -18.07
CA SER A 429 -26.24 0.00 -19.49
C SER A 429 -24.85 -0.48 -19.93
N ALA A 430 -23.82 -0.10 -19.18
CA ALA A 430 -22.43 -0.45 -19.49
C ALA A 430 -22.17 -1.96 -19.50
N LEU A 431 -22.73 -2.68 -18.53
CA LEU A 431 -22.62 -4.14 -18.44
C LEU A 431 -23.62 -4.86 -19.35
N SER A 432 -24.45 -4.14 -20.12
CA SER A 432 -25.48 -4.69 -21.00
C SER A 432 -26.43 -5.68 -20.29
N LEU A 433 -26.71 -5.45 -19.00
CA LEU A 433 -27.49 -6.37 -18.16
C LEU A 433 -28.96 -6.49 -18.61
N GLY A 434 -29.44 -5.57 -19.45
CA GLY A 434 -30.72 -5.69 -20.15
C GLY A 434 -30.83 -6.97 -20.99
N ARG A 435 -29.71 -7.49 -21.52
CA ARG A 435 -29.67 -8.77 -22.25
C ARG A 435 -30.01 -9.97 -21.37
N VAL A 436 -29.77 -9.85 -20.07
CA VAL A 436 -30.03 -10.87 -19.05
C VAL A 436 -31.38 -10.61 -18.34
N GLY A 437 -32.19 -9.68 -18.86
CA GLY A 437 -33.52 -9.37 -18.33
C GLY A 437 -33.53 -8.38 -17.15
N ILE A 438 -32.39 -7.80 -16.78
CA ILE A 438 -32.28 -6.79 -15.73
C ILE A 438 -32.45 -5.40 -16.32
N ASN A 439 -33.48 -4.67 -15.89
CA ASN A 439 -33.85 -3.36 -16.45
C ASN A 439 -34.24 -2.35 -15.36
N TYR A 440 -34.16 -1.06 -15.69
CA TYR A 440 -34.68 0.02 -14.86
C TYR A 440 -35.90 0.68 -15.52
N LEU A 441 -37.04 0.68 -14.83
CA LEU A 441 -38.28 1.33 -15.25
C LEU A 441 -38.34 2.74 -14.65
N ALA A 442 -37.91 3.74 -15.41
CA ALA A 442 -37.82 5.13 -14.95
C ALA A 442 -39.17 5.68 -14.43
N ASP A 443 -40.27 5.43 -15.14
CA ASP A 443 -41.62 5.94 -14.78
C ASP A 443 -42.11 5.43 -13.42
N LYS A 444 -41.65 4.24 -13.01
CA LYS A 444 -42.03 3.60 -11.75
C LYS A 444 -40.91 3.63 -10.71
N GLN A 445 -39.73 4.12 -11.07
CA GLN A 445 -38.51 4.07 -10.25
C GLN A 445 -38.22 2.66 -9.71
N LEU A 446 -38.36 1.65 -10.59
CA LEU A 446 -38.24 0.23 -10.25
C LEU A 446 -37.08 -0.40 -11.01
N PHE A 447 -36.21 -1.08 -10.27
CA PHE A 447 -35.29 -2.07 -10.83
C PHE A 447 -36.04 -3.39 -10.95
N VAL A 448 -35.97 -4.05 -12.11
CA VAL A 448 -36.71 -5.27 -12.40
C VAL A 448 -35.77 -6.31 -12.99
N ASN A 449 -35.87 -7.53 -12.47
CA ASN A 449 -35.24 -8.71 -13.01
C ASN A 449 -36.32 -9.61 -13.64
N ASN A 450 -36.49 -9.46 -14.95
CA ASN A 450 -37.39 -10.27 -15.77
C ASN A 450 -36.69 -11.47 -16.39
N GLY A 451 -35.43 -11.73 -16.03
CA GLY A 451 -34.72 -12.96 -16.38
C GLY A 451 -35.45 -14.13 -15.72
N GLY A 452 -36.30 -14.81 -16.48
CA GLY A 452 -37.04 -15.96 -16.00
C GLY A 452 -36.08 -17.10 -15.70
N VAL A 453 -36.09 -17.61 -14.47
CA VAL A 453 -35.64 -18.98 -14.22
C VAL A 453 -36.56 -19.89 -15.04
N ASN A 454 -36.02 -20.59 -16.05
CA ASN A 454 -36.47 -21.93 -16.48
C ASN A 454 -35.57 -22.51 -17.59
N SER A 455 -34.32 -22.81 -17.29
CA SER A 455 -33.67 -24.07 -17.66
C SER A 455 -32.37 -24.18 -16.86
N ALA A 456 -32.07 -25.37 -16.34
CA ALA A 456 -30.81 -25.62 -15.64
C ALA A 456 -29.58 -25.29 -16.53
N ASP A 457 -29.75 -25.34 -17.85
CA ASP A 457 -28.76 -24.95 -18.85
C ASP A 457 -28.50 -23.44 -18.88
N GLU A 458 -29.51 -22.58 -18.71
CA GLU A 458 -29.28 -21.13 -18.62
C GLU A 458 -28.69 -20.72 -17.26
N VAL A 459 -28.99 -21.43 -16.18
CA VAL A 459 -28.31 -21.19 -14.90
C VAL A 459 -26.84 -21.58 -15.02
N SER A 460 -26.52 -22.73 -15.64
CA SER A 460 -25.13 -23.10 -15.94
C SER A 460 -24.47 -22.10 -16.86
N ARG A 461 -25.16 -21.62 -17.90
CA ARG A 461 -24.61 -20.63 -18.84
C ARG A 461 -24.47 -19.25 -18.23
N LEU A 462 -25.32 -18.86 -17.28
CA LEU A 462 -25.19 -17.62 -16.51
C LEU A 462 -24.15 -17.77 -15.41
N GLN A 463 -23.96 -18.95 -14.83
CA GLN A 463 -22.84 -19.23 -13.93
C GLN A 463 -21.54 -19.16 -14.72
N ASP A 464 -21.49 -19.78 -15.90
CA ASP A 464 -20.34 -19.74 -16.81
C ASP A 464 -20.16 -18.33 -17.37
N GLU A 465 -21.21 -17.57 -17.70
CA GLU A 465 -21.11 -16.17 -18.14
C GLU A 465 -20.78 -15.24 -16.98
N ILE A 466 -21.18 -15.51 -15.73
CA ILE A 466 -20.78 -14.77 -14.52
C ILE A 466 -19.36 -15.13 -14.14
N ASP A 467 -18.93 -16.37 -14.30
CA ASP A 467 -17.56 -16.83 -14.09
C ASP A 467 -16.68 -16.34 -15.23
N THR A 468 -17.19 -16.26 -16.46
CA THR A 468 -16.52 -15.66 -17.63
C THR A 468 -16.53 -14.14 -17.51
N VAL A 469 -17.56 -13.51 -16.95
CA VAL A 469 -17.57 -12.09 -16.57
C VAL A 469 -16.63 -11.90 -15.38
N GLN A 470 -16.53 -12.78 -14.39
CA GLN A 470 -15.54 -12.69 -13.31
C GLN A 470 -14.10 -13.00 -13.77
N ASN A 471 -13.94 -13.81 -14.81
CA ASN A 471 -12.64 -14.20 -15.39
C ASN A 471 -12.18 -13.25 -16.53
N GLU A 472 -13.10 -12.68 -17.31
CA GLU A 472 -12.89 -11.66 -18.36
C GLU A 472 -12.93 -10.25 -17.77
N LEU A 473 -13.82 -9.95 -16.81
CA LEU A 473 -13.61 -8.88 -15.82
C LEU A 473 -12.60 -9.34 -14.78
N LYS A 474 -11.35 -9.42 -15.23
CA LYS A 474 -10.27 -8.90 -14.39
C LYS A 474 -10.79 -7.63 -13.72
N GLY A 475 -10.72 -7.56 -12.40
CA GLY A 475 -11.21 -6.40 -11.62
C GLY A 475 -10.80 -5.06 -12.23
N GLU A 476 -9.70 -5.02 -12.97
CA GLU A 476 -9.24 -3.96 -13.87
C GLU A 476 -10.31 -3.39 -14.84
N ALA A 477 -11.08 -4.22 -15.57
CA ALA A 477 -12.09 -3.72 -16.53
C ALA A 477 -13.29 -3.08 -15.82
N LEU A 478 -13.77 -3.70 -14.74
CA LEU A 478 -14.83 -3.14 -13.90
C LEU A 478 -14.34 -1.88 -13.18
N THR A 479 -13.12 -1.90 -12.65
CA THR A 479 -12.48 -0.75 -12.03
C THR A 479 -12.30 0.38 -13.01
N VAL A 480 -11.86 0.11 -14.24
CA VAL A 480 -11.72 1.14 -15.29
C VAL A 480 -13.09 1.70 -15.67
N LEU A 481 -14.13 0.87 -15.72
CA LEU A 481 -15.50 1.33 -16.00
C LEU A 481 -16.07 2.18 -14.86
N ILE A 482 -15.98 1.69 -13.61
CA ILE A 482 -16.39 2.41 -12.40
C ILE A 482 -15.57 3.69 -12.24
N ALA A 483 -14.26 3.64 -12.46
CA ALA A 483 -13.37 4.79 -12.48
C ALA A 483 -13.82 5.86 -13.48
N ASN A 484 -14.17 5.45 -14.70
CA ASN A 484 -14.66 6.37 -15.72
C ASN A 484 -16.02 6.97 -15.32
N MET A 485 -16.90 6.20 -14.66
CA MET A 485 -18.19 6.67 -14.16
C MET A 485 -18.04 7.65 -12.97
N VAL A 486 -17.16 7.33 -12.02
CA VAL A 486 -16.86 8.20 -10.86
C VAL A 486 -16.14 9.48 -11.30
N SER A 487 -15.23 9.38 -12.26
CA SER A 487 -14.57 10.56 -12.86
C SER A 487 -15.61 11.47 -13.52
N ALA A 488 -16.54 10.91 -14.30
CA ALA A 488 -17.59 11.69 -14.97
C ALA A 488 -18.51 12.44 -14.00
N SER A 489 -18.78 11.90 -12.80
CA SER A 489 -19.54 12.61 -11.75
C SER A 489 -18.75 13.73 -11.07
N ILE A 490 -17.44 13.59 -10.91
CA ILE A 490 -16.59 14.61 -10.27
C ILE A 490 -16.35 15.82 -11.18
N TYR A 491 -16.34 15.63 -12.51
CA TYR A 491 -16.17 16.72 -13.48
C TYR A 491 -17.45 17.52 -13.78
N GLN A 492 -18.56 17.25 -13.10
CA GLN A 492 -19.78 18.07 -13.19
C GLN A 492 -19.84 19.23 -12.17
N GLU A 493 -18.80 19.40 -11.34
CA GLU A 493 -18.68 20.49 -10.36
C GLU A 493 -17.70 21.63 -10.77
N GLU A 494 -17.32 21.77 -12.06
CA GLU A 494 -16.63 22.98 -12.56
C GLU A 494 -17.55 23.90 -13.38
#